data_AF-A0A1V4MF19-F1
#
_entry.id   AF-A0A1V4MF19-F1
#
_cell.length_a   1.000
_cell.length_b   1.000
_cell.length_c   1.000
_cell.angle_alpha   90.00
_cell.angle_beta   90.00
_cell.angle_gamma   90.00
#
_symmetry.space_group_name_H-M   'P 1'
#
loop_
_entity.id
_entity.type
_entity.pdbx_description
1 polymer ?
#
loop_
_entity_poly.entity_id
_entity_poly.type
_entity_poly.pdbx_seq_one_letter_code
_entity_poly.pdbx_strand_id
1 'polypeptide(L)'
;MTRSKHSIEKASRTPENHYDDITKNPDNESTERVELSYLVEGLRDILRLNVFFSGTVFVCDEKGGIVFTEDGQKLLRAVPGHQCWLEQSMGTNAIGRAIRELQTTVITGKKHQKSELRDAVTIGVPVLIDNRLIGCVGFLDSVGNRVDIGLVEKFIESAVFATKKIIEARKKVDEVFLLKNFLNDYDENSAAMVWNANGTICQINKLAEIMLGMPREELIGSHIDDYLDDHCTRLMVETALRNVTLHTSRGDTIVNAFIRPQLFNARLLGWSFSFEPAGSKDVSALTSPCHYEFSNIIGKNKDLIRLLKTARRIADSPSNILVSGESGTGKELVVQAIHRAGSRCRGPFVPINCSAIPKELMETELFGYAEGAFTGAKKGGVAGKFVQANGGTLFLDEIGDMPYDLQPKLLRAIQERQVIPIGGNKSIPIDIRLICASNQDLEQLVAENRFRADLYYRLNVITLQVPALRERKDDIPILADYFIDRYSRRLNKPGLKADQQFIDYLADYSWPGNVRELENIIERAVNLANETLTPELLPSEIRNFHQEKDQSGPDHDDSDARNDVVPMAVMEKQLIQKALIRFEGNISQASSALGIGRTTLYRKIKKFGLTGYVRNADEHSDDIKNDTY
;
A
#
# COMPACT_ATOMS: atom_id res chain seq x y z
N MET A 1 11.80 79.46 -15.83
CA MET A 1 12.23 78.35 -16.72
C MET A 1 13.07 77.38 -15.92
N THR A 2 12.95 76.09 -16.24
CA THR A 2 13.98 75.03 -16.10
C THR A 2 14.41 74.55 -14.70
N ARG A 3 13.92 73.34 -14.39
CA ARG A 3 14.64 72.15 -13.90
C ARG A 3 16.11 72.29 -13.43
N SER A 4 16.36 71.62 -12.30
CA SER A 4 17.49 70.71 -12.01
C SER A 4 18.59 71.21 -11.05
N LYS A 5 18.98 70.26 -10.19
CA LYS A 5 20.13 70.15 -9.28
C LYS A 5 20.00 70.83 -7.92
N HIS A 6 19.79 70.01 -6.90
CA HIS A 6 20.62 70.04 -5.69
C HIS A 6 20.84 68.59 -5.22
N SER A 7 22.12 68.25 -5.11
CA SER A 7 22.66 67.01 -4.57
C SER A 7 23.40 67.35 -3.27
N ILE A 8 23.60 66.33 -2.41
CA ILE A 8 24.69 66.20 -1.41
C ILE A 8 24.47 67.02 -0.12
N GLU A 9 24.55 66.52 1.11
CA GLU A 9 24.89 65.22 1.73
C GLU A 9 24.63 65.32 3.25
N LYS A 10 24.39 64.16 3.87
CA LYS A 10 24.78 63.70 5.23
C LYS A 10 23.64 63.18 6.11
N ALA A 11 23.43 61.86 6.04
CA ALA A 11 23.35 60.97 7.20
C ALA A 11 23.48 59.52 6.71
N SER A 12 24.74 59.08 6.60
CA SER A 12 25.16 57.72 6.36
C SER A 12 25.12 56.90 7.65
N ARG A 13 24.43 55.75 7.63
CA ARG A 13 24.81 54.47 8.26
C ARG A 13 23.67 53.46 8.07
N THR A 14 23.95 52.48 7.24
CA THR A 14 23.22 51.21 7.07
C THR A 14 23.11 50.46 8.40
N PRO A 15 21.96 49.84 8.75
CA PRO A 15 21.95 48.74 9.69
C PRO A 15 22.30 47.45 8.94
N GLU A 16 23.40 46.86 9.38
CA GLU A 16 23.90 45.53 9.04
C GLU A 16 22.88 44.43 9.41
N ASN A 17 22.92 43.36 8.62
CA ASN A 17 22.61 41.97 8.94
C ASN A 17 21.95 41.66 10.31
N HIS A 18 20.67 41.32 10.29
CA HIS A 18 20.04 40.43 11.26
C HIS A 18 19.26 39.34 10.50
N TYR A 19 20.02 38.42 9.90
CA TYR A 19 19.59 37.05 9.59
C TYR A 19 20.44 36.13 10.49
N ASP A 20 20.28 36.27 11.79
CA ASP A 20 20.80 35.36 12.82
C ASP A 20 19.73 35.35 13.92
N ASP A 21 18.78 34.41 13.84
CA ASP A 21 18.27 33.66 15.00
C ASP A 21 17.21 32.60 14.59
N ILE A 22 17.53 31.75 13.61
CA ILE A 22 16.80 30.48 13.40
C ILE A 22 17.78 29.32 13.68
N THR A 23 18.34 29.33 14.89
CA THR A 23 18.97 28.15 15.50
C THR A 23 18.31 27.90 16.86
N LYS A 24 16.99 27.68 16.85
CA LYS A 24 16.32 26.98 17.95
C LYS A 24 15.72 25.69 17.38
N ASN A 25 16.32 24.60 17.82
CA ASN A 25 16.01 23.21 17.51
C ASN A 25 14.48 22.94 17.63
N PRO A 26 13.73 22.78 16.51
CA PRO A 26 12.28 22.56 16.52
C PRO A 26 11.89 21.10 16.78
N ASP A 27 12.86 20.17 16.68
CA ASP A 27 12.56 18.75 16.52
C ASP A 27 12.22 18.06 17.85
N ASN A 28 12.84 18.49 18.96
CA ASN A 28 12.50 17.98 20.29
C ASN A 28 11.08 18.40 20.74
N GLU A 29 10.66 19.64 20.45
CA GLU A 29 9.31 20.11 20.82
C GLU A 29 8.21 19.39 20.01
N SER A 30 8.52 18.90 18.80
CA SER A 30 7.55 18.21 17.95
C SER A 30 7.25 16.78 18.42
N THR A 31 8.28 16.01 18.78
CA THR A 31 8.14 14.64 19.29
C THR A 31 7.58 14.64 20.71
N GLU A 32 8.03 15.57 21.57
CA GLU A 32 7.50 15.74 22.93
C GLU A 32 6.00 16.06 22.91
N ARG A 33 5.55 16.95 22.01
CA ARG A 33 4.12 17.27 21.85
C ARG A 33 3.31 16.08 21.35
N VAL A 34 3.88 15.21 20.52
CA VAL A 34 3.20 14.03 20.00
C VAL A 34 3.05 12.95 21.08
N GLU A 35 4.12 12.64 21.82
CA GLU A 35 4.06 11.67 22.92
C GLU A 35 3.16 12.17 24.06
N LEU A 36 3.21 13.46 24.35
CA LEU A 36 2.33 14.08 25.34
C LEU A 36 0.87 14.16 24.87
N SER A 37 0.60 14.33 23.57
CA SER A 37 -0.74 14.20 23.00
C SER A 37 -1.28 12.77 23.15
N TYR A 38 -0.45 11.74 22.91
CA TYR A 38 -0.85 10.35 23.13
C TYR A 38 -1.10 10.02 24.59
N LEU A 39 -0.30 10.60 25.48
CA LEU A 39 -0.53 10.51 26.91
C LEU A 39 -1.91 11.07 27.26
N VAL A 40 -2.25 12.26 26.76
CA VAL A 40 -3.55 12.90 26.99
C VAL A 40 -4.71 12.09 26.42
N GLU A 41 -4.59 11.53 25.20
CA GLU A 41 -5.63 10.69 24.61
C GLU A 41 -5.83 9.38 25.38
N GLY A 42 -4.74 8.67 25.69
CA GLY A 42 -4.81 7.41 26.45
C GLY A 42 -5.35 7.61 27.86
N LEU A 43 -4.97 8.70 28.52
CA LEU A 43 -5.52 9.06 29.84
C LEU A 43 -6.98 9.51 29.75
N ARG A 44 -7.39 10.24 28.71
CA ARG A 44 -8.78 10.70 28.54
C ARG A 44 -9.77 9.53 28.59
N ASP A 45 -9.46 8.40 27.96
CA ASP A 45 -10.36 7.25 27.94
C ASP A 45 -10.37 6.49 29.28
N ILE A 46 -9.24 6.46 29.99
CA ILE A 46 -9.10 5.81 31.30
C ILE A 46 -9.74 6.65 32.42
N LEU A 47 -9.60 7.98 32.36
CA LEU A 47 -10.10 8.90 33.37
C LEU A 47 -11.62 9.16 33.25
N ARG A 48 -12.18 9.09 32.02
CA ARG A 48 -13.63 9.10 31.75
C ARG A 48 -14.40 7.98 32.44
N LEU A 49 -13.73 6.95 32.92
CA LEU A 49 -14.36 5.89 33.69
C LEU A 49 -14.90 6.40 35.03
N ASN A 50 -14.59 7.63 35.49
CA ASN A 50 -15.31 8.46 36.48
C ASN A 50 -15.94 7.82 37.75
N VAL A 51 -15.63 6.56 38.08
CA VAL A 51 -16.45 5.78 39.01
C VAL A 51 -16.02 5.98 40.48
N PHE A 52 -14.89 6.64 40.77
CA PHE A 52 -14.31 6.54 42.12
C PHE A 52 -13.91 7.83 42.86
N PHE A 53 -13.71 8.99 42.23
CA PHE A 53 -13.12 10.15 42.94
C PHE A 53 -13.70 11.52 42.53
N SER A 54 -13.81 12.44 43.51
CA SER A 54 -14.37 13.80 43.36
C SER A 54 -13.35 14.89 42.98
N GLY A 55 -12.06 14.53 42.91
CA GLY A 55 -10.97 15.47 42.64
C GLY A 55 -10.74 15.74 41.15
N THR A 56 -9.87 16.72 40.87
CA THR A 56 -9.47 17.11 39.52
C THR A 56 -8.20 16.39 39.10
N VAL A 57 -8.24 15.66 37.99
CA VAL A 57 -7.06 15.09 37.32
C VAL A 57 -6.64 15.99 36.17
N PHE A 58 -5.34 16.22 36.04
CA PHE A 58 -4.75 17.05 34.99
C PHE A 58 -3.38 16.51 34.57
N VAL A 59 -2.90 16.93 33.40
CA VAL A 59 -1.59 16.55 32.87
C VAL A 59 -0.77 17.80 32.66
N CYS A 60 0.48 17.76 33.13
CA CYS A 60 1.49 18.80 32.93
C CYS A 60 2.60 18.32 32.01
N ASP A 61 3.20 19.25 31.26
CA ASP A 61 4.46 19.05 30.56
C ASP A 61 5.64 18.96 31.55
N GLU A 62 6.84 18.69 31.04
CA GLU A 62 8.08 18.63 31.81
C GLU A 62 8.47 19.95 32.48
N LYS A 63 7.90 21.07 32.02
CA LYS A 63 8.06 22.42 32.58
C LYS A 63 6.94 22.77 33.57
N GLY A 64 6.10 21.79 33.93
CA GLY A 64 4.99 21.96 34.88
C GLY A 64 3.79 22.73 34.34
N GLY A 65 3.77 23.07 33.05
CA GLY A 65 2.68 23.73 32.36
C GLY A 65 1.51 22.78 32.15
N ILE A 66 0.29 23.20 32.46
CA ILE A 66 -0.90 22.34 32.24
C ILE A 66 -1.19 22.22 30.75
N VAL A 67 -1.33 20.98 30.27
CA VAL A 67 -1.61 20.66 28.86
C VAL A 67 -2.98 20.00 28.70
N PHE A 68 -3.50 19.36 29.75
CA PHE A 68 -4.85 18.77 29.74
C PHE A 68 -5.47 18.78 31.13
N THR A 69 -6.79 18.93 31.18
CA THR A 69 -7.62 18.81 32.39
C THR A 69 -8.94 18.15 32.00
N GLU A 70 -9.42 17.18 32.76
CA GLU A 70 -10.80 16.70 32.63
C GLU A 70 -11.76 17.57 33.46
N ASP A 71 -13.06 17.56 33.15
CA ASP A 71 -14.07 18.43 33.77
C ASP A 71 -14.01 18.40 35.31
N GLY A 72 -13.94 19.59 35.91
CA GLY A 72 -13.55 19.77 37.33
C GLY A 72 -12.77 21.05 37.63
N GLN A 73 -12.54 21.89 36.61
CA GLN A 73 -11.70 23.10 36.67
C GLN A 73 -12.02 24.11 37.78
N LYS A 74 -13.14 23.98 38.52
CA LYS A 74 -13.46 24.89 39.64
C LYS A 74 -12.37 24.90 40.71
N LEU A 75 -11.89 23.74 41.15
CA LEU A 75 -10.85 23.64 42.18
C LEU A 75 -9.52 24.16 41.65
N LEU A 76 -9.15 23.75 40.44
CA LEU A 76 -7.86 24.11 39.83
C LEU A 76 -7.78 25.61 39.45
N ARG A 77 -8.86 26.19 38.90
CA ARG A 77 -8.94 27.63 38.59
C ARG A 77 -9.01 28.51 39.84
N ALA A 78 -9.47 27.96 40.98
CA ALA A 78 -9.50 28.67 42.25
C ALA A 78 -8.10 28.87 42.86
N VAL A 79 -7.06 28.20 42.32
CA VAL A 79 -5.68 28.34 42.78
C VAL A 79 -4.92 29.38 41.93
N PRO A 80 -4.47 30.51 42.51
CA PRO A 80 -3.67 31.50 41.79
C PRO A 80 -2.31 30.93 41.36
N GLY A 81 -2.01 31.06 40.06
CA GLY A 81 -0.76 30.55 39.47
C GLY A 81 -0.81 29.09 39.03
N HIS A 82 -1.99 28.45 39.01
CA HIS A 82 -2.20 27.06 38.56
C HIS A 82 -1.70 26.74 37.14
N GLN A 83 -1.26 27.73 36.37
CA GLN A 83 -0.72 27.54 35.01
C GLN A 83 0.63 26.80 35.01
N CYS A 84 1.41 26.86 36.10
CA CYS A 84 2.71 26.19 36.21
C CYS A 84 2.88 25.56 37.59
N TRP A 85 3.03 24.24 37.66
CA TRP A 85 3.09 23.46 38.90
C TRP A 85 4.50 23.17 39.43
N LEU A 86 5.54 23.73 38.81
CA LEU A 86 6.90 23.64 39.36
C LEU A 86 6.97 24.24 40.77
N GLU A 87 7.82 23.68 41.64
CA GLU A 87 7.96 24.17 43.02
C GLU A 87 8.40 25.64 43.08
N GLN A 88 9.14 26.12 42.07
CA GLN A 88 9.56 27.53 41.97
C GLN A 88 8.36 28.49 41.78
N SER A 89 7.27 28.04 41.18
CA SER A 89 6.08 28.85 40.87
C SER A 89 4.92 28.60 41.84
N MET A 90 4.72 27.34 42.25
CA MET A 90 3.60 26.91 43.10
C MET A 90 3.98 26.60 44.55
N GLY A 91 5.26 26.73 44.91
CA GLY A 91 5.77 26.27 46.19
C GLY A 91 5.73 24.74 46.29
N THR A 92 6.10 24.19 47.44
CA THR A 92 6.07 22.73 47.67
C THR A 92 4.67 22.14 47.38
N ASN A 93 4.61 21.30 46.36
CA ASN A 93 3.41 20.59 45.90
C ASN A 93 3.84 19.25 45.27
N ALA A 94 2.92 18.27 45.21
CA ALA A 94 3.27 16.93 44.77
C ALA A 94 3.73 16.85 43.30
N ILE A 95 3.15 17.66 42.41
CA ILE A 95 3.44 17.64 40.98
C ILE A 95 4.85 18.17 40.71
N GLY A 96 5.18 19.36 41.22
CA GLY A 96 6.50 19.95 41.06
C GLY A 96 7.61 19.10 41.69
N ARG A 97 7.30 18.44 42.80
CA ARG A 97 8.24 17.52 43.47
C ARG A 97 8.42 16.21 42.69
N ALA A 98 7.35 15.64 42.15
CA ALA A 98 7.40 14.45 41.30
C ALA A 98 8.20 14.68 40.00
N ILE A 99 8.05 15.86 39.38
CA ILE A 99 8.86 16.27 38.22
C ILE A 99 10.35 16.34 38.58
N ARG A 100 10.68 16.91 39.74
CA ARG A 100 12.07 17.07 40.19
C ARG A 100 12.73 15.75 40.61
N GLU A 101 12.00 14.92 41.34
CA GLU A 101 12.51 13.68 41.95
C GLU A 101 12.33 12.45 41.03
N LEU A 102 11.59 12.60 39.92
CA LEU A 102 11.24 11.52 38.98
C LEU A 102 10.55 10.32 39.67
N GLN A 103 9.82 10.58 40.74
CA GLN A 103 9.07 9.59 41.52
C GLN A 103 7.67 10.06 41.88
N THR A 104 6.73 9.12 42.01
CA THR A 104 5.38 9.41 42.51
C THR A 104 5.48 10.10 43.87
N THR A 105 4.75 11.20 44.01
CA THR A 105 4.74 12.01 45.24
C THR A 105 3.32 12.31 45.66
N VAL A 106 3.08 12.32 46.97
CA VAL A 106 1.81 12.74 47.58
C VAL A 106 2.08 13.81 48.63
N ILE A 107 1.38 14.95 48.55
CA ILE A 107 1.48 16.05 49.52
C ILE A 107 0.09 16.43 49.99
N THR A 108 -0.07 16.59 51.30
CA THR A 108 -1.37 16.88 51.94
C THR A 108 -1.30 18.05 52.89
N GLY A 109 -2.36 18.85 52.86
CA GLY A 109 -2.65 19.87 53.86
C GLY A 109 -1.52 20.89 54.06
N LYS A 110 -1.11 21.10 55.32
CA LYS A 110 -0.08 22.07 55.74
C LYS A 110 1.34 21.79 55.20
N LYS A 111 1.58 20.64 54.56
CA LYS A 111 2.85 20.38 53.88
C LYS A 111 3.00 21.21 52.59
N HIS A 112 1.90 21.76 52.07
CA HIS A 112 1.95 22.73 50.99
C HIS A 112 2.46 24.09 51.49
N GLN A 113 3.33 24.72 50.70
CA GLN A 113 3.89 26.03 51.04
C GLN A 113 2.86 27.16 50.83
N LYS A 114 2.08 27.09 49.75
CA LYS A 114 1.02 28.05 49.42
C LYS A 114 -0.20 27.88 50.33
N SER A 115 -0.75 29.00 50.80
CA SER A 115 -1.95 29.04 51.66
C SER A 115 -3.16 28.40 51.01
N GLU A 116 -3.28 28.56 49.69
CA GLU A 116 -4.44 28.15 48.89
C GLU A 116 -4.53 26.63 48.73
N LEU A 117 -3.44 25.91 49.00
CA LEU A 117 -3.36 24.44 48.94
C LEU A 117 -3.35 23.79 50.33
N ARG A 118 -3.47 24.56 51.42
CA ARG A 118 -3.38 24.04 52.79
C ARG A 118 -4.55 23.14 53.20
N ASP A 119 -5.64 23.18 52.45
CA ASP A 119 -6.81 22.31 52.61
C ASP A 119 -6.96 21.34 51.42
N ALA A 120 -5.88 21.12 50.67
CA ALA A 120 -5.84 20.25 49.50
C ALA A 120 -4.94 19.02 49.69
N VAL A 121 -5.22 18.00 48.89
CA VAL A 121 -4.39 16.83 48.63
C VAL A 121 -3.91 16.96 47.19
N THR A 122 -2.59 16.87 46.97
CA THR A 122 -2.00 16.78 45.65
C THR A 122 -1.25 15.46 45.47
N ILE A 123 -1.39 14.87 44.29
CA ILE A 123 -0.62 13.69 43.85
C ILE A 123 0.05 14.03 42.53
N GLY A 124 1.32 13.68 42.38
CA GLY A 124 2.07 13.81 41.14
C GLY A 124 2.67 12.47 40.76
N VAL A 125 2.34 11.96 39.56
CA VAL A 125 2.91 10.75 38.98
C VAL A 125 3.69 11.14 37.71
N PRO A 126 5.03 11.03 37.71
CA PRO A 126 5.83 11.40 36.55
C PRO A 126 5.68 10.35 35.45
N VAL A 127 5.68 10.79 34.20
CA VAL A 127 5.55 9.92 33.02
C VAL A 127 6.91 9.84 32.33
N LEU A 128 7.53 8.66 32.39
CA LEU A 128 8.81 8.38 31.77
C LEU A 128 8.69 7.36 30.62
N ILE A 129 9.13 7.76 29.44
CA ILE A 129 9.31 6.88 28.27
C ILE A 129 10.79 6.90 27.92
N ASP A 130 11.40 5.73 27.72
CA ASP A 130 12.82 5.59 27.37
C ASP A 130 13.76 6.36 28.33
N ASN A 131 13.44 6.34 29.64
CA ASN A 131 14.11 7.09 30.72
C ASN A 131 14.07 8.63 30.61
N ARG A 132 13.29 9.18 29.68
CA ARG A 132 13.04 10.62 29.54
C ARG A 132 11.72 10.99 30.19
N LEU A 133 11.71 12.09 30.96
CA LEU A 133 10.48 12.69 31.48
C LEU A 133 9.74 13.41 30.35
N ILE A 134 8.48 13.02 30.11
CA ILE A 134 7.63 13.66 29.10
C ILE A 134 6.59 14.56 29.77
N GLY A 135 6.25 14.32 31.03
CA GLY A 135 5.30 15.12 31.77
C GLY A 135 4.94 14.50 33.10
N CYS A 136 3.90 15.03 33.73
CA CYS A 136 3.41 14.54 35.02
C CYS A 136 1.89 14.53 35.02
N VAL A 137 1.29 13.43 35.51
CA VAL A 137 -0.14 13.39 35.82
C VAL A 137 -0.33 13.91 37.23
N GLY A 138 -1.12 14.97 37.35
CA GLY A 138 -1.47 15.63 38.60
C GLY A 138 -2.88 15.30 39.03
N PHE A 139 -3.08 15.17 40.34
CA PHE A 139 -4.41 15.13 40.96
C PHE A 139 -4.49 16.17 42.08
N LEU A 140 -5.65 16.80 42.19
CA LEU A 140 -5.97 17.80 43.19
C LEU A 140 -7.37 17.55 43.75
N ASP A 141 -7.49 17.38 45.07
CA ASP A 141 -8.77 17.33 45.76
C ASP A 141 -8.71 18.08 47.09
N SER A 142 -9.86 18.37 47.71
CA SER A 142 -9.95 18.92 49.05
C SER A 142 -9.82 17.81 50.11
N VAL A 143 -9.14 18.12 51.22
CA VAL A 143 -8.92 17.23 52.37
C VAL A 143 -10.25 16.77 53.02
N GLY A 144 -11.37 17.46 52.78
CA GLY A 144 -12.68 17.13 53.34
C GLY A 144 -13.44 15.97 52.67
N ASN A 145 -12.99 15.49 51.51
CA ASN A 145 -13.63 14.38 50.79
C ASN A 145 -13.15 13.02 51.34
N ARG A 146 -14.07 12.05 51.51
CA ARG A 146 -13.78 10.68 52.01
C ARG A 146 -13.08 9.80 50.96
N VAL A 147 -12.05 10.33 50.31
CA VAL A 147 -11.32 9.64 49.25
C VAL A 147 -10.11 8.90 49.85
N ASP A 148 -9.98 7.62 49.53
CA ASP A 148 -8.78 6.85 49.87
C ASP A 148 -7.62 7.27 48.94
N ILE A 149 -6.71 8.09 49.49
CA ILE A 149 -5.56 8.65 48.77
C ILE A 149 -4.69 7.53 48.18
N GLY A 150 -4.53 6.40 48.88
CA GLY A 150 -3.72 5.28 48.40
C GLY A 150 -4.37 4.54 47.24
N LEU A 151 -5.71 4.52 47.19
CA LEU A 151 -6.45 3.99 46.04
C LEU A 151 -6.32 4.91 44.83
N VAL A 152 -6.42 6.23 45.02
CA VAL A 152 -6.23 7.23 43.95
C VAL A 152 -4.82 7.16 43.37
N GLU A 153 -3.80 7.13 44.23
CA GLU A 153 -2.39 7.04 43.83
C GLU A 153 -2.16 5.82 42.93
N LYS A 154 -2.55 4.63 43.39
CA LYS A 154 -2.41 3.39 42.62
C LYS A 154 -3.21 3.41 41.32
N PHE A 155 -4.39 4.02 41.32
CA PHE A 155 -5.19 4.16 40.11
C PHE A 155 -4.48 5.02 39.07
N ILE A 156 -3.95 6.18 39.46
CA ILE A 156 -3.20 7.07 38.55
C ILE A 156 -1.92 6.40 38.06
N GLU A 157 -1.18 5.71 38.92
CA GLU A 157 0.00 4.94 38.52
C GLU A 157 -0.34 3.84 37.50
N SER A 158 -1.44 3.12 37.73
CA SER A 158 -1.91 2.08 36.82
C SER A 158 -2.34 2.65 35.47
N ALA A 159 -3.00 3.81 35.47
CA ALA A 159 -3.38 4.53 34.27
C ALA A 159 -2.14 4.96 33.46
N VAL A 160 -1.16 5.60 34.12
CA VAL A 160 0.12 5.98 33.50
C VAL A 160 0.84 4.76 32.93
N PHE A 161 0.89 3.65 33.66
CA PHE A 161 1.49 2.40 33.20
C PHE A 161 0.79 1.85 31.95
N ALA A 162 -0.55 1.79 31.96
CA ALA A 162 -1.33 1.32 30.82
C ALA A 162 -1.12 2.20 29.59
N THR A 163 -1.13 3.53 29.75
CA THR A 163 -0.87 4.47 28.66
C THR A 163 0.55 4.32 28.11
N LYS A 164 1.56 4.12 28.95
CA LYS A 164 2.93 3.81 28.51
C LYS A 164 2.96 2.56 27.63
N LYS A 165 2.26 1.49 28.02
CA LYS A 165 2.16 0.27 27.21
C LYS A 165 1.46 0.47 25.87
N ILE A 166 0.43 1.31 25.82
CA ILE A 166 -0.23 1.67 24.56
C ILE A 166 0.72 2.44 23.64
N ILE A 167 1.51 3.38 24.16
CA ILE A 167 2.48 4.14 23.37
C ILE A 167 3.59 3.22 22.84
N GLU A 168 4.14 2.34 23.69
CA GLU A 168 5.13 1.32 23.28
C GLU A 168 4.58 0.40 22.19
N ALA A 169 3.33 -0.06 22.31
CA ALA A 169 2.69 -0.92 21.31
C ALA A 169 2.48 -0.17 19.98
N ARG A 170 2.09 1.10 20.02
CA ARG A 170 1.95 1.94 18.82
C ARG A 170 3.29 2.17 18.12
N LYS A 171 4.37 2.47 18.87
CA LYS A 171 5.73 2.59 18.30
C LYS A 171 6.11 1.34 17.51
N LYS A 172 5.81 0.15 18.03
CA LYS A 172 6.04 -1.13 17.33
C LYS A 172 5.18 -1.30 16.08
N VAL A 173 3.93 -0.86 16.10
CA VAL A 173 3.05 -0.89 14.92
C VAL A 173 3.57 0.05 13.83
N ASP A 174 4.00 1.26 14.20
CA ASP A 174 4.61 2.23 13.29
C ASP A 174 5.88 1.65 12.65
N GLU A 175 6.72 0.96 13.43
CA GLU A 175 7.93 0.27 12.95
C GLU A 175 7.61 -0.89 11.98
N VAL A 176 6.60 -1.72 12.29
CA VAL A 176 6.13 -2.78 11.38
C VAL A 176 5.63 -2.20 10.05
N PHE A 177 4.96 -1.06 10.09
CA PHE A 177 4.48 -0.39 8.88
C PHE A 177 5.64 0.18 8.04
N LEU A 178 6.63 0.81 8.69
CA LEU A 178 7.87 1.26 8.04
C LEU A 178 8.58 0.10 7.34
N LEU A 179 8.72 -1.04 8.02
CA LEU A 179 9.33 -2.24 7.46
C LEU A 179 8.53 -2.81 6.28
N LYS A 180 7.20 -2.82 6.38
CA LYS A 180 6.33 -3.28 5.29
C LYS A 180 6.49 -2.40 4.04
N ASN A 181 6.49 -1.08 4.21
CA ASN A 181 6.67 -0.16 3.10
C ASN A 181 8.09 -0.25 2.51
N PHE A 182 9.11 -0.38 3.36
CA PHE A 182 10.47 -0.63 2.93
C PHE A 182 10.57 -1.85 2.01
N LEU A 183 9.89 -2.96 2.35
CA LEU A 183 9.86 -4.17 1.53
C LEU A 183 9.09 -3.99 0.22
N ASN A 184 8.07 -3.13 0.19
CA ASN A 184 7.30 -2.84 -1.03
C ASN A 184 8.02 -1.86 -1.97
N ASP A 185 8.73 -0.89 -1.40
CA ASP A 185 9.54 0.11 -2.11
C ASP A 185 10.93 -0.43 -2.51
N TYR A 186 11.21 -1.68 -2.13
CA TYR A 186 12.49 -2.34 -2.32
C TYR A 186 12.80 -2.60 -3.80
N ASP A 187 13.83 -1.93 -4.32
CA ASP A 187 14.51 -2.32 -5.57
C ASP A 187 15.71 -3.22 -5.21
N GLU A 188 15.68 -4.47 -5.68
CA GLU A 188 16.75 -5.47 -5.50
C GLU A 188 18.12 -5.00 -5.98
N ASN A 189 18.19 -3.96 -6.81
CA ASN A 189 19.44 -3.44 -7.38
C ASN A 189 19.99 -2.19 -6.67
N SER A 190 19.28 -1.63 -5.69
CA SER A 190 19.70 -0.41 -5.00
C SER A 190 20.07 -0.68 -3.54
N ALA A 191 21.03 0.08 -2.99
CA ALA A 191 21.25 0.08 -1.55
C ALA A 191 20.09 0.84 -0.88
N ALA A 192 19.53 0.30 0.20
CA ALA A 192 18.35 0.88 0.83
C ALA A 192 18.45 0.86 2.35
N MET A 193 18.00 1.94 2.97
CA MET A 193 17.97 2.16 4.42
C MET A 193 16.67 2.85 4.82
N VAL A 194 16.16 2.53 6.01
CA VAL A 194 14.99 3.18 6.62
C VAL A 194 15.30 3.56 8.06
N TRP A 195 14.87 4.76 8.45
CA TRP A 195 14.89 5.24 9.83
C TRP A 195 13.53 5.81 10.23
N ASN A 196 13.25 5.80 11.53
CA ASN A 196 12.01 6.33 12.10
C ASN A 196 12.04 7.87 12.23
N ALA A 197 10.92 8.46 12.64
CA ALA A 197 10.78 9.90 12.84
C ALA A 197 11.77 10.50 13.88
N ASN A 198 12.33 9.67 14.76
CA ASN A 198 13.33 10.06 15.76
C ASN A 198 14.76 9.91 15.23
N GLY A 199 14.95 9.67 13.93
CA GLY A 199 16.27 9.51 13.32
C GLY A 199 16.93 8.15 13.57
N THR A 200 16.27 7.21 14.27
CA THR A 200 16.86 5.89 14.55
C THR A 200 16.75 5.00 13.33
N ILE A 201 17.88 4.44 12.87
CA ILE A 201 17.92 3.49 11.76
C ILE A 201 17.24 2.18 12.18
N CYS A 202 16.16 1.82 11.49
CA CYS A 202 15.38 0.61 11.78
C CYS A 202 15.84 -0.57 10.93
N GLN A 203 16.19 -0.34 9.67
CA GLN A 203 16.50 -1.41 8.73
C GLN A 203 17.40 -0.96 7.58
N ILE A 204 18.23 -1.88 7.11
CA ILE A 204 19.04 -1.75 5.90
C ILE A 204 19.02 -3.05 5.10
N ASN A 205 19.31 -2.98 3.80
CA ASN A 205 19.50 -4.16 2.97
C ASN A 205 20.97 -4.56 2.84
N LYS A 206 21.22 -5.76 2.28
CA LYS A 206 22.57 -6.29 2.14
C LYS A 206 23.45 -5.46 1.21
N LEU A 207 22.87 -4.83 0.19
CA LEU A 207 23.60 -3.92 -0.71
C LEU A 207 24.07 -2.65 0.03
N ALA A 208 23.26 -2.09 0.92
CA ALA A 208 23.67 -0.97 1.78
C ALA A 208 24.81 -1.36 2.72
N GLU A 209 24.76 -2.55 3.35
CA GLU A 209 25.88 -3.05 4.17
C GLU A 209 27.19 -3.11 3.37
N ILE A 210 27.13 -3.65 2.14
CA ILE A 210 28.30 -3.78 1.27
C ILE A 210 28.82 -2.41 0.83
N MET A 211 27.92 -1.49 0.46
CA MET A 211 28.28 -0.17 -0.06
C MET A 211 28.84 0.74 1.03
N LEU A 212 28.25 0.72 2.22
CA LEU A 212 28.72 1.48 3.38
C LEU A 212 29.95 0.84 4.04
N GLY A 213 30.21 -0.44 3.76
CA GLY A 213 31.30 -1.20 4.37
C GLY A 213 31.14 -1.41 5.88
N MET A 214 29.91 -1.23 6.39
CA MET A 214 29.56 -1.34 7.80
C MET A 214 28.57 -2.50 7.99
N PRO A 215 28.78 -3.35 9.02
CA PRO A 215 27.86 -4.43 9.33
C PRO A 215 26.52 -3.88 9.83
N ARG A 216 25.43 -4.62 9.55
CA ARG A 216 24.07 -4.24 9.95
C ARG A 216 23.92 -4.03 11.46
N GLU A 217 24.64 -4.82 12.25
CA GLU A 217 24.61 -4.76 13.71
C GLU A 217 25.17 -3.43 14.26
N GLU A 218 26.00 -2.73 13.49
CA GLU A 218 26.57 -1.43 13.86
C GLU A 218 25.63 -0.28 13.49
N LEU A 219 24.90 -0.41 12.36
CA LEU A 219 24.02 0.64 11.85
C LEU A 219 22.63 0.64 12.50
N ILE A 220 22.05 -0.54 12.77
CA ILE A 220 20.70 -0.59 13.36
C ILE A 220 20.71 -0.03 14.78
N GLY A 221 19.76 0.86 15.06
CA GLY A 221 19.64 1.53 16.36
C GLY A 221 20.50 2.79 16.52
N SER A 222 21.41 3.06 15.59
CA SER A 222 22.16 4.31 15.56
C SER A 222 21.36 5.46 14.95
N HIS A 223 21.81 6.71 15.15
CA HIS A 223 21.11 7.90 14.67
C HIS A 223 21.58 8.27 13.26
N ILE A 224 20.65 8.59 12.36
CA ILE A 224 20.95 8.84 10.94
C ILE A 224 21.86 10.06 10.73
N ASP A 225 21.73 11.09 11.58
CA ASP A 225 22.54 12.31 11.50
C ASP A 225 24.04 12.06 11.74
N ASP A 226 24.42 10.90 12.30
CA ASP A 226 25.83 10.50 12.42
C ASP A 226 26.44 10.13 11.05
N TYR A 227 25.59 9.78 10.08
CA TYR A 227 26.00 9.27 8.76
C TYR A 227 25.61 10.18 7.60
N LEU A 228 24.71 11.13 7.82
CA LEU A 228 24.05 11.90 6.78
C LEU A 228 23.80 13.33 7.25
N ASP A 229 23.99 14.30 6.35
CA ASP A 229 23.74 15.71 6.69
C ASP A 229 22.27 15.94 7.09
N ASP A 230 22.07 16.64 8.20
CA ASP A 230 20.79 17.01 8.84
C ASP A 230 19.77 17.72 7.93
N HIS A 231 20.24 18.32 6.83
CA HIS A 231 19.35 18.87 5.79
C HIS A 231 18.60 17.77 5.03
N CYS A 232 19.26 16.65 4.73
CA CYS A 232 18.69 15.57 3.94
C CYS A 232 17.72 14.72 4.77
N THR A 233 17.96 14.57 6.06
CA THR A 233 17.16 13.72 6.96
C THR A 233 15.77 14.29 7.26
N ARG A 234 15.53 15.57 6.95
CA ARG A 234 14.27 16.29 7.23
C ARG A 234 13.43 16.63 6.00
N LEU A 235 13.73 16.03 4.84
CA LEU A 235 12.98 16.27 3.62
C LEU A 235 11.56 15.69 3.71
N MET A 236 10.56 16.58 3.68
CA MET A 236 9.13 16.23 3.78
C MET A 236 8.46 15.95 2.42
N VAL A 237 9.26 15.92 1.35
CA VAL A 237 8.83 15.64 -0.02
C VAL A 237 9.80 14.59 -0.58
N GLU A 238 9.27 13.70 -1.41
CA GLU A 238 10.12 12.76 -2.15
C GLU A 238 11.15 13.52 -2.98
N THR A 239 12.43 13.25 -2.73
CA THR A 239 13.50 14.08 -3.26
C THR A 239 14.63 13.21 -3.81
N ALA A 240 14.98 13.48 -5.06
CA ALA A 240 16.20 12.96 -5.67
C ALA A 240 17.38 13.87 -5.31
N LEU A 241 18.38 13.27 -4.69
CA LEU A 241 19.59 13.92 -4.23
C LEU A 241 20.78 13.40 -5.04
N ARG A 242 21.66 14.31 -5.45
CA ARG A 242 22.88 13.97 -6.19
C ARG A 242 24.09 14.31 -5.35
N ASN A 243 25.12 13.47 -5.43
CA ASN A 243 26.38 13.66 -4.70
C ASN A 243 26.17 13.86 -3.19
N VAL A 244 25.27 13.09 -2.59
CA VAL A 244 25.11 13.05 -1.14
C VAL A 244 26.33 12.38 -0.54
N THR A 245 26.90 13.00 0.48
CA THR A 245 28.03 12.40 1.21
C THR A 245 27.47 11.59 2.37
N LEU A 246 27.85 10.31 2.42
CA LEU A 246 27.59 9.44 3.55
C LEU A 246 28.88 9.31 4.36
N HIS A 247 28.83 9.77 5.60
CA HIS A 247 29.94 9.68 6.54
C HIS A 247 29.98 8.26 7.11
N THR A 248 31.06 7.53 6.88
CA THR A 248 31.23 6.16 7.41
C THR A 248 32.53 6.04 8.19
N SER A 249 32.63 5.07 9.09
CA SER A 249 33.86 4.78 9.84
C SER A 249 35.05 4.39 8.96
N ARG A 250 34.82 4.09 7.68
CA ARG A 250 35.85 3.75 6.67
C ARG A 250 36.16 4.87 5.68
N GLY A 251 35.51 6.02 5.81
CA GLY A 251 35.65 7.20 4.95
C GLY A 251 34.35 7.62 4.27
N ASP A 252 34.34 8.84 3.76
CA ASP A 252 33.16 9.43 3.12
C ASP A 252 32.85 8.73 1.79
N THR A 253 31.59 8.32 1.61
CA THR A 253 31.09 7.70 0.38
C THR A 253 30.11 8.64 -0.30
N ILE A 254 30.38 8.99 -1.57
CA ILE A 254 29.51 9.88 -2.34
C ILE A 254 28.52 9.03 -3.14
N VAL A 255 27.23 9.29 -2.92
CA VAL A 255 26.12 8.55 -3.50
C VAL A 255 25.13 9.46 -4.21
N ASN A 256 24.41 8.89 -5.17
CA ASN A 256 23.16 9.43 -5.63
C ASN A 256 22.05 8.75 -4.84
N ALA A 257 21.08 9.52 -4.35
CA ALA A 257 20.07 8.99 -3.43
C ALA A 257 18.66 9.47 -3.77
N PHE A 258 17.68 8.70 -3.33
CA PHE A 258 16.28 9.05 -3.31
C PHE A 258 15.74 8.88 -1.90
N ILE A 259 15.22 9.97 -1.33
CA ILE A 259 14.60 9.95 -0.02
C ILE A 259 13.09 10.10 -0.16
N ARG A 260 12.31 9.28 0.55
CA ARG A 260 10.85 9.40 0.64
C ARG A 260 10.40 9.43 2.10
N PRO A 261 9.54 10.38 2.48
CA PRO A 261 8.88 10.34 3.78
C PRO A 261 7.84 9.22 3.81
N GLN A 262 7.87 8.41 4.86
CA GLN A 262 6.96 7.29 5.07
C GLN A 262 5.80 7.75 5.96
N LEU A 263 4.60 7.82 5.37
CA LEU A 263 3.41 8.37 6.01
C LEU A 263 2.39 7.27 6.31
N PHE A 264 1.77 7.33 7.49
CA PHE A 264 0.59 6.53 7.83
C PHE A 264 -0.50 7.44 8.37
N ASN A 265 -1.68 7.44 7.75
CA ASN A 265 -2.79 8.35 8.07
C ASN A 265 -2.36 9.83 8.18
N ALA A 266 -1.50 10.28 7.25
CA ALA A 266 -0.92 11.61 7.20
C ALA A 266 0.02 11.99 8.37
N ARG A 267 0.39 11.04 9.24
CA ARG A 267 1.48 11.18 10.22
C ARG A 267 2.78 10.64 9.63
N LEU A 268 3.88 11.36 9.85
CA LEU A 268 5.22 10.90 9.51
C LEU A 268 5.69 9.81 10.47
N LEU A 269 6.01 8.64 9.90
CA LEU A 269 6.58 7.54 10.64
C LEU A 269 8.11 7.52 10.57
N GLY A 270 8.68 8.00 9.46
CA GLY A 270 10.11 7.98 9.19
C GLY A 270 10.42 8.24 7.73
N TRP A 271 11.58 7.81 7.26
CA TRP A 271 12.03 7.98 5.88
C TRP A 271 12.65 6.71 5.33
N SER A 272 12.48 6.50 4.03
CA SER A 272 13.22 5.52 3.24
C SER A 272 14.24 6.22 2.35
N PHE A 273 15.44 5.68 2.30
CA PHE A 273 16.58 6.21 1.59
C PHE A 273 17.20 5.12 0.73
N SER A 274 17.03 5.25 -0.59
CA SER A 274 17.61 4.35 -1.58
C SER A 274 18.76 5.06 -2.29
N PHE A 275 19.88 4.39 -2.51
CA PHE A 275 21.09 5.02 -3.00
C PHE A 275 21.97 4.10 -3.83
N GLU A 276 22.81 4.74 -4.66
CA GLU A 276 23.75 4.13 -5.60
C GLU A 276 25.06 4.94 -5.64
N PRO A 277 26.18 4.37 -6.14
CA PRO A 277 27.44 5.11 -6.25
C PRO A 277 27.29 6.33 -7.17
N ALA A 278 27.89 7.48 -6.82
CA ALA A 278 27.79 8.72 -7.59
C ALA A 278 28.26 8.63 -9.06
N GLY A 279 29.00 7.57 -9.43
CA GLY A 279 29.39 7.26 -10.80
C GLY A 279 28.29 6.65 -11.68
N SER A 280 27.14 6.24 -11.11
CA SER A 280 25.97 5.79 -11.88
C SER A 280 25.30 7.02 -12.54
N LYS A 281 25.06 6.94 -13.86
CA LYS A 281 24.59 8.09 -14.67
C LYS A 281 23.12 8.48 -14.41
N ASP A 282 22.38 7.71 -13.61
CA ASP A 282 20.92 7.77 -13.56
C ASP A 282 20.37 7.85 -12.12
N VAL A 283 20.31 9.07 -11.58
CA VAL A 283 19.47 9.32 -10.39
C VAL A 283 17.97 9.18 -10.72
N SER A 284 17.62 9.25 -12.02
CA SER A 284 16.27 8.95 -12.52
C SER A 284 15.89 7.47 -12.49
N ALA A 285 16.86 6.55 -12.37
CA ALA A 285 16.57 5.13 -12.17
C ALA A 285 16.01 4.85 -10.77
N LEU A 286 16.38 5.65 -9.76
CA LEU A 286 15.85 5.58 -8.39
C LEU A 286 14.41 6.12 -8.26
N THR A 287 13.92 6.84 -9.28
CA THR A 287 12.62 7.54 -9.27
C THR A 287 11.51 6.89 -10.09
N SER A 288 11.83 5.93 -10.95
CA SER A 288 10.84 5.38 -11.85
C SER A 288 10.41 4.00 -11.36
N PRO A 289 9.11 3.73 -11.13
CA PRO A 289 8.56 2.37 -11.03
C PRO A 289 8.65 1.60 -12.37
N CYS A 290 9.56 2.04 -13.26
CA CYS A 290 9.74 1.63 -14.63
C CYS A 290 11.10 0.94 -14.73
N HIS A 291 11.15 -0.31 -14.31
CA HIS A 291 12.38 -1.10 -14.18
C HIS A 291 12.67 -1.93 -15.42
N TYR A 292 11.70 -2.11 -16.30
CA TYR A 292 11.82 -3.07 -17.40
C TYR A 292 12.09 -2.41 -18.76
N GLU A 293 13.12 -2.90 -19.42
CA GLU A 293 13.45 -2.65 -20.82
C GLU A 293 12.95 -3.79 -21.71
N PHE A 294 12.96 -3.58 -23.03
CA PHE A 294 12.59 -4.64 -23.98
C PHE A 294 13.46 -5.91 -23.86
N SER A 295 14.68 -5.79 -23.35
CA SER A 295 15.60 -6.91 -23.09
C SER A 295 15.15 -7.79 -21.93
N ASN A 296 14.32 -7.27 -21.02
CA ASN A 296 13.78 -8.03 -19.89
C ASN A 296 12.57 -8.89 -20.26
N ILE A 297 11.97 -8.67 -21.43
CA ILE A 297 10.81 -9.45 -21.90
C ILE A 297 11.33 -10.71 -22.61
N ILE A 298 11.13 -11.87 -21.97
CA ILE A 298 11.64 -13.16 -22.42
C ILE A 298 10.62 -13.83 -23.36
N GLY A 299 11.11 -14.28 -24.52
CA GLY A 299 10.36 -15.12 -25.45
C GLY A 299 10.94 -15.10 -26.86
N LYS A 300 10.67 -16.15 -27.63
CA LYS A 300 11.07 -16.33 -29.03
C LYS A 300 9.88 -16.46 -29.98
N ASN A 301 8.65 -16.50 -29.47
CA ASN A 301 7.46 -16.59 -30.29
C ASN A 301 7.35 -15.40 -31.27
N LYS A 302 6.93 -15.69 -32.49
CA LYS A 302 6.90 -14.72 -33.60
C LYS A 302 5.96 -13.54 -33.32
N ASP A 303 4.81 -13.79 -32.70
CA ASP A 303 3.81 -12.76 -32.42
C ASP A 303 4.27 -11.84 -31.30
N LEU A 304 4.88 -12.39 -30.25
CA LEU A 304 5.55 -11.58 -29.22
C LEU A 304 6.66 -10.72 -29.82
N ILE A 305 7.56 -11.29 -30.63
CA ILE A 305 8.64 -10.54 -31.29
C ILE A 305 8.08 -9.42 -32.18
N ARG A 306 6.99 -9.69 -32.92
CA ARG A 306 6.33 -8.69 -33.76
C ARG A 306 5.75 -7.57 -32.91
N LEU A 307 5.10 -7.88 -31.80
CA LEU A 307 4.60 -6.88 -30.84
C LEU A 307 5.74 -6.02 -30.30
N LEU A 308 6.84 -6.62 -29.83
CA LEU A 308 7.97 -5.87 -29.27
C LEU A 308 8.63 -4.96 -30.31
N LYS A 309 8.72 -5.40 -31.57
CA LYS A 309 9.20 -4.56 -32.69
C LYS A 309 8.28 -3.37 -32.93
N THR A 310 6.96 -3.59 -32.93
CA THR A 310 5.98 -2.50 -33.08
C THR A 310 6.05 -1.54 -31.90
N ALA A 311 6.06 -2.06 -30.67
CA ALA A 311 6.18 -1.29 -29.43
C ALA A 311 7.44 -0.41 -29.43
N ARG A 312 8.57 -0.94 -29.87
CA ARG A 312 9.82 -0.16 -30.00
C ARG A 312 9.72 0.94 -31.06
N ARG A 313 9.09 0.68 -32.20
CA ARG A 313 8.91 1.71 -33.26
C ARG A 313 8.02 2.86 -32.81
N ILE A 314 7.01 2.59 -31.99
CA ILE A 314 6.09 3.61 -31.48
C ILE A 314 6.54 4.21 -30.15
N ALA A 315 7.71 3.83 -29.63
CA ALA A 315 8.20 4.28 -28.32
C ALA A 315 8.33 5.82 -28.24
N ASP A 316 8.69 6.49 -29.34
CA ASP A 316 8.77 7.96 -29.42
C ASP A 316 7.47 8.64 -29.85
N SER A 317 6.44 7.87 -30.22
CA SER A 317 5.17 8.44 -30.67
C SER A 317 4.42 9.11 -29.50
N PRO A 318 3.91 10.35 -29.68
CA PRO A 318 3.09 11.03 -28.68
C PRO A 318 1.64 10.49 -28.61
N SER A 319 1.27 9.57 -29.50
CA SER A 319 -0.06 8.96 -29.55
C SER A 319 -0.36 8.14 -28.29
N ASN A 320 -1.66 8.06 -27.96
CA ASN A 320 -2.15 7.17 -26.92
C ASN A 320 -2.00 5.71 -27.37
N ILE A 321 -1.61 4.84 -26.44
CA ILE A 321 -1.44 3.41 -26.70
C ILE A 321 -2.40 2.63 -25.80
N LEU A 322 -3.12 1.69 -26.39
CA LEU A 322 -3.92 0.70 -25.67
C LEU A 322 -3.20 -0.66 -25.74
N VAL A 323 -2.84 -1.21 -24.59
CA VAL A 323 -2.24 -2.53 -24.45
C VAL A 323 -3.32 -3.52 -24.01
N SER A 324 -3.76 -4.37 -24.92
CA SER A 324 -4.80 -5.38 -24.66
C SER A 324 -4.17 -6.74 -24.43
N GLY A 325 -4.76 -7.56 -23.57
CA GLY A 325 -4.33 -8.94 -23.35
C GLY A 325 -4.76 -9.46 -22.00
N GLU A 326 -4.81 -10.77 -21.83
CA GLU A 326 -5.29 -11.40 -20.61
C GLU A 326 -4.48 -11.01 -19.36
N SER A 327 -5.07 -11.23 -18.18
CA SER A 327 -4.35 -11.02 -16.92
C SER A 327 -3.14 -11.96 -16.83
N GLY A 328 -2.04 -11.47 -16.26
CA GLY A 328 -0.81 -12.25 -16.09
C GLY A 328 0.04 -12.44 -17.36
N THR A 329 -0.27 -11.78 -18.48
CA THR A 329 0.53 -11.88 -19.73
C THR A 329 1.79 -11.01 -19.75
N GLY A 330 1.91 -10.03 -18.85
CA GLY A 330 3.02 -9.08 -18.79
C GLY A 330 2.79 -7.74 -19.49
N LYS A 331 1.53 -7.26 -19.55
CA LYS A 331 1.19 -5.94 -20.14
C LYS A 331 2.02 -4.80 -19.54
N GLU A 332 2.18 -4.78 -18.22
CA GLU A 332 2.96 -3.76 -17.52
C GLU A 332 4.43 -3.73 -17.98
N LEU A 333 5.08 -4.89 -18.15
CA LEU A 333 6.44 -4.99 -18.68
C LEU A 333 6.56 -4.33 -20.06
N VAL A 334 5.58 -4.55 -20.94
CA VAL A 334 5.53 -3.93 -22.28
C VAL A 334 5.41 -2.41 -22.16
N VAL A 335 4.54 -1.91 -21.28
CA VAL A 335 4.33 -0.47 -21.07
C VAL A 335 5.58 0.20 -20.52
N GLN A 336 6.21 -0.41 -19.52
CA GLN A 336 7.46 0.08 -18.95
C GLN A 336 8.57 0.12 -20.01
N ALA A 337 8.71 -0.93 -20.82
CA ALA A 337 9.68 -0.97 -21.91
C ALA A 337 9.44 0.12 -22.97
N ILE A 338 8.18 0.43 -23.29
CA ILE A 338 7.80 1.53 -24.20
C ILE A 338 8.22 2.89 -23.62
N HIS A 339 8.01 3.11 -22.31
CA HIS A 339 8.41 4.34 -21.64
C HIS A 339 9.94 4.51 -21.64
N ARG A 340 10.69 3.47 -21.23
CA ARG A 340 12.17 3.53 -21.18
C ARG A 340 12.81 3.75 -22.55
N ALA A 341 12.22 3.18 -23.60
CA ALA A 341 12.74 3.34 -24.96
C ALA A 341 12.37 4.66 -25.63
N GLY A 342 11.43 5.44 -25.06
CA GLY A 342 10.94 6.67 -25.66
C GLY A 342 11.64 7.94 -25.16
N SER A 343 11.42 9.05 -25.87
CA SER A 343 11.95 10.39 -25.55
C SER A 343 11.57 10.92 -24.17
N ARG A 344 10.51 10.40 -23.55
CA ARG A 344 10.05 10.77 -22.20
C ARG A 344 10.61 9.88 -21.08
N CYS A 345 11.60 9.04 -21.35
CA CYS A 345 12.21 8.12 -20.38
C CYS A 345 12.83 8.80 -19.15
N ARG A 346 13.15 10.10 -19.24
CA ARG A 346 13.65 10.92 -18.13
C ARG A 346 12.54 11.61 -17.32
N GLY A 347 11.31 11.59 -17.83
CA GLY A 347 10.13 12.14 -17.14
C GLY A 347 9.50 11.11 -16.21
N PRO A 348 8.55 11.51 -15.36
CA PRO A 348 7.90 10.61 -14.41
C PRO A 348 7.13 9.49 -15.13
N PHE A 349 7.20 8.27 -14.61
CA PHE A 349 6.31 7.17 -14.97
C PHE A 349 5.33 6.95 -13.82
N VAL A 350 4.05 7.25 -14.02
CA VAL A 350 3.03 7.20 -12.97
C VAL A 350 2.04 6.07 -13.29
N PRO A 351 2.19 4.88 -12.66
CA PRO A 351 1.25 3.78 -12.81
C PRO A 351 0.05 3.95 -11.88
N ILE A 352 -1.13 3.60 -12.39
CA ILE A 352 -2.39 3.54 -11.64
C ILE A 352 -3.11 2.27 -12.06
N ASN A 353 -3.42 1.40 -11.11
CA ASN A 353 -4.32 0.29 -11.34
C ASN A 353 -5.75 0.67 -10.96
N CYS A 354 -6.65 0.71 -11.93
CA CYS A 354 -8.04 1.11 -11.72
C CYS A 354 -8.83 0.10 -10.88
N SER A 355 -8.47 -1.18 -10.87
CA SER A 355 -9.17 -2.19 -10.06
C SER A 355 -8.75 -2.19 -8.58
N ALA A 356 -7.56 -1.64 -8.28
CA ALA A 356 -7.03 -1.60 -6.91
C ALA A 356 -7.55 -0.42 -6.08
N ILE A 357 -8.06 0.63 -6.72
CA ILE A 357 -8.50 1.86 -6.04
C ILE A 357 -10.01 1.82 -5.81
N PRO A 358 -10.50 2.06 -4.58
CA PRO A 358 -11.93 2.20 -4.32
C PRO A 358 -12.57 3.25 -5.23
N LYS A 359 -13.77 2.95 -5.76
CA LYS A 359 -14.44 3.80 -6.75
C LYS A 359 -14.63 5.24 -6.25
N GLU A 360 -14.86 5.39 -4.96
CA GLU A 360 -15.07 6.67 -4.28
C GLU A 360 -13.79 7.52 -4.22
N LEU A 361 -12.61 6.90 -4.24
CA LEU A 361 -11.31 7.58 -4.15
C LEU A 361 -10.63 7.76 -5.50
N MET A 362 -11.07 7.03 -6.53
CA MET A 362 -10.45 7.06 -7.86
C MET A 362 -10.44 8.47 -8.46
N GLU A 363 -11.49 9.25 -8.24
CA GLU A 363 -11.57 10.62 -8.73
C GLU A 363 -10.50 11.51 -8.05
N THR A 364 -10.41 11.45 -6.72
CA THR A 364 -9.44 12.25 -5.94
C THR A 364 -7.99 11.85 -6.26
N GLU A 365 -7.73 10.56 -6.51
CA GLU A 365 -6.41 10.09 -6.91
C GLU A 365 -6.02 10.60 -8.30
N LEU A 366 -6.90 10.45 -9.29
CA LEU A 366 -6.61 10.85 -10.67
C LEU A 366 -6.45 12.37 -10.81
N PHE A 367 -7.42 13.14 -10.34
CA PHE A 367 -7.52 14.57 -10.62
C PHE A 367 -7.04 15.46 -9.47
N GLY A 368 -6.90 14.91 -8.26
CA GLY A 368 -6.56 15.68 -7.08
C GLY A 368 -7.76 16.49 -6.55
N TYR A 369 -7.54 17.21 -5.47
CA TYR A 369 -8.55 18.09 -4.87
C TYR A 369 -7.95 19.41 -4.43
N ALA A 370 -8.74 20.47 -4.53
CA ALA A 370 -8.39 21.79 -4.03
C ALA A 370 -8.63 21.89 -2.51
N GLU A 371 -8.01 22.87 -1.86
CA GLU A 371 -8.28 23.16 -0.46
C GLU A 371 -9.78 23.42 -0.23
N GLY A 372 -10.35 22.79 0.81
CA GLY A 372 -11.76 22.95 1.16
C GLY A 372 -12.75 22.19 0.27
N ALA A 373 -12.30 21.29 -0.60
CA ALA A 373 -13.18 20.52 -1.49
C ALA A 373 -14.22 19.64 -0.74
N PHE A 374 -13.86 19.13 0.44
CA PHE A 374 -14.74 18.35 1.33
C PHE A 374 -14.30 18.45 2.80
N THR A 375 -15.15 18.01 3.73
CA THR A 375 -14.84 17.96 5.16
C THR A 375 -13.66 17.02 5.43
N GLY A 376 -12.51 17.57 5.86
CA GLY A 376 -11.25 16.82 6.02
C GLY A 376 -10.21 17.03 4.92
N ALA A 377 -10.49 17.86 3.90
CA ALA A 377 -9.50 18.23 2.89
C ALA A 377 -8.28 18.94 3.52
N LYS A 378 -7.07 18.46 3.19
CA LYS A 378 -5.81 19.10 3.62
C LYS A 378 -5.72 20.55 3.14
N LYS A 379 -5.16 21.43 3.99
CA LYS A 379 -4.76 22.79 3.58
C LYS A 379 -3.76 22.71 2.42
N GLY A 380 -3.96 23.51 1.37
CA GLY A 380 -3.20 23.44 0.12
C GLY A 380 -3.66 22.42 -0.92
N GLY A 381 -4.62 21.53 -0.60
CA GLY A 381 -5.09 20.49 -1.52
C GLY A 381 -4.08 19.35 -1.75
N VAL A 382 -4.40 18.42 -2.65
CA VAL A 382 -3.50 17.33 -3.09
C VAL A 382 -3.50 17.27 -4.61
N ALA A 383 -2.30 17.22 -5.20
CA ALA A 383 -2.12 17.10 -6.63
C ALA A 383 -2.49 15.69 -7.11
N GLY A 384 -3.35 15.60 -8.13
CA GLY A 384 -3.74 14.33 -8.74
C GLY A 384 -2.63 13.72 -9.59
N LYS A 385 -2.77 12.44 -9.90
CA LYS A 385 -1.80 11.66 -10.68
C LYS A 385 -1.58 12.22 -12.10
N PHE A 386 -2.58 12.84 -12.71
CA PHE A 386 -2.41 13.55 -13.99
C PHE A 386 -1.37 14.67 -13.90
N VAL A 387 -1.37 15.43 -12.81
CA VAL A 387 -0.41 16.52 -12.58
C VAL A 387 0.96 15.94 -12.21
N GLN A 388 1.00 14.86 -11.42
CA GLN A 388 2.24 14.16 -11.07
C GLN A 388 2.95 13.56 -12.29
N ALA A 389 2.20 13.13 -13.32
CA ALA A 389 2.73 12.56 -14.55
C ALA A 389 3.21 13.60 -15.57
N ASN A 390 3.09 14.90 -15.27
CA ASN A 390 3.41 15.98 -16.20
C ASN A 390 4.87 15.91 -16.68
N GLY A 391 5.11 16.05 -17.99
CA GLY A 391 6.40 15.86 -18.64
C GLY A 391 6.81 14.40 -18.84
N GLY A 392 5.98 13.45 -18.40
CA GLY A 392 6.27 12.01 -18.41
C GLY A 392 5.16 11.17 -19.05
N THR A 393 4.92 9.99 -18.47
CA THR A 393 3.92 9.01 -18.91
C THR A 393 2.97 8.64 -17.76
N LEU A 394 1.67 8.72 -18.02
CA LEU A 394 0.63 8.18 -17.16
C LEU A 394 0.24 6.80 -17.69
N PHE A 395 0.35 5.78 -16.84
CA PHE A 395 -0.08 4.42 -17.15
C PHE A 395 -1.36 4.09 -16.37
N LEU A 396 -2.43 3.76 -17.10
CA LEU A 396 -3.70 3.31 -16.52
C LEU A 396 -3.88 1.81 -16.79
N ASP A 397 -3.64 0.98 -15.77
CA ASP A 397 -3.92 -0.46 -15.84
C ASP A 397 -5.39 -0.74 -15.51
N GLU A 398 -5.90 -1.81 -16.11
CA GLU A 398 -7.29 -2.25 -16.03
C GLU A 398 -8.31 -1.13 -16.27
N ILE A 399 -8.10 -0.34 -17.34
CA ILE A 399 -8.96 0.82 -17.68
C ILE A 399 -10.43 0.45 -17.88
N GLY A 400 -10.74 -0.82 -18.20
CA GLY A 400 -12.11 -1.33 -18.30
C GLY A 400 -12.88 -1.29 -16.99
N ASP A 401 -12.18 -1.28 -15.83
CA ASP A 401 -12.80 -1.22 -14.50
C ASP A 401 -13.05 0.22 -14.01
N MET A 402 -12.72 1.23 -14.82
CA MET A 402 -13.00 2.63 -14.50
C MET A 402 -14.52 2.89 -14.43
N PRO A 403 -15.02 3.48 -13.32
CA PRO A 403 -16.42 3.85 -13.19
C PRO A 403 -16.90 4.70 -14.36
N TYR A 404 -18.08 4.37 -14.88
CA TYR A 404 -18.67 5.03 -16.05
C TYR A 404 -18.76 6.56 -15.89
N ASP A 405 -19.05 7.04 -14.69
CA ASP A 405 -19.19 8.47 -14.38
C ASP A 405 -17.86 9.25 -14.42
N LEU A 406 -16.71 8.56 -14.32
CA LEU A 406 -15.38 9.18 -14.42
C LEU A 406 -14.88 9.26 -15.87
N GLN A 407 -15.40 8.42 -16.77
CA GLN A 407 -14.99 8.36 -18.17
C GLN A 407 -15.12 9.71 -18.91
N PRO A 408 -16.18 10.54 -18.71
CA PRO A 408 -16.26 11.88 -19.29
C PRO A 408 -15.17 12.84 -18.81
N LYS A 409 -14.76 12.76 -17.53
CA LYS A 409 -13.69 13.60 -16.98
C LYS A 409 -12.33 13.19 -17.53
N LEU A 410 -12.09 11.89 -17.63
CA LEU A 410 -10.91 11.34 -18.30
C LEU A 410 -10.84 11.80 -19.77
N LEU A 411 -11.95 11.73 -20.50
CA LEU A 411 -12.03 12.17 -21.89
C LEU A 411 -11.63 13.66 -22.02
N ARG A 412 -12.17 14.53 -21.16
CA ARG A 412 -11.81 15.96 -21.15
C ARG A 412 -10.33 16.17 -20.87
N ALA A 413 -9.77 15.47 -19.88
CA ALA A 413 -8.34 15.57 -19.57
C ALA A 413 -7.45 15.20 -20.76
N ILE A 414 -7.83 14.18 -21.53
CA ILE A 414 -7.11 13.72 -22.72
C ILE A 414 -7.27 14.68 -23.91
N GLN A 415 -8.47 15.23 -24.10
CA GLN A 415 -8.78 16.11 -25.23
C GLN A 415 -8.22 17.52 -25.02
N GLU A 416 -8.48 18.12 -23.87
CA GLU A 416 -8.15 19.51 -23.57
C GLU A 416 -6.70 19.67 -23.08
N ARG A 417 -6.04 18.58 -22.68
CA ARG A 417 -4.69 18.59 -22.07
C ARG A 417 -4.65 19.45 -20.81
N GLN A 418 -5.73 19.42 -20.04
CA GLN A 418 -5.84 20.13 -18.77
C GLN A 418 -6.65 19.31 -17.77
N VAL A 419 -6.40 19.51 -16.48
CA VAL A 419 -7.18 18.90 -15.40
C VAL A 419 -7.68 19.95 -14.42
N ILE A 420 -8.88 19.73 -13.91
CA ILE A 420 -9.49 20.58 -12.88
C ILE A 420 -9.58 19.74 -11.60
N PRO A 421 -8.88 20.13 -10.52
CA PRO A 421 -9.00 19.44 -9.24
C PRO A 421 -10.43 19.48 -8.69
N ILE A 422 -10.81 18.48 -7.92
CA ILE A 422 -12.13 18.43 -7.27
C ILE A 422 -12.29 19.64 -6.33
N GLY A 423 -13.43 20.32 -6.43
CA GLY A 423 -13.71 21.55 -5.67
C GLY A 423 -12.88 22.77 -6.11
N GLY A 424 -12.02 22.61 -7.12
CA GLY A 424 -11.23 23.70 -7.71
C GLY A 424 -11.89 24.25 -8.98
N ASN A 425 -11.62 25.53 -9.26
CA ASN A 425 -12.10 26.21 -10.47
C ASN A 425 -10.96 26.52 -11.46
N LYS A 426 -9.72 26.21 -11.09
CA LYS A 426 -8.53 26.51 -11.88
C LYS A 426 -8.13 25.28 -12.71
N SER A 427 -8.11 25.47 -14.02
CA SER A 427 -7.58 24.45 -14.94
C SER A 427 -6.05 24.43 -14.89
N ILE A 428 -5.48 23.23 -14.80
CA ILE A 428 -4.03 22.98 -14.75
C ILE A 428 -3.62 22.32 -16.07
N PRO A 429 -2.81 22.97 -16.92
CA PRO A 429 -2.33 22.35 -18.15
C PRO A 429 -1.40 21.18 -17.84
N ILE A 430 -1.54 20.11 -18.63
CA ILE A 430 -0.76 18.88 -18.51
C ILE A 430 -0.20 18.47 -19.87
N ASP A 431 1.07 18.09 -19.87
CA ASP A 431 1.75 17.49 -21.00
C ASP A 431 2.19 16.06 -20.63
N ILE A 432 1.31 15.10 -20.90
CA ILE A 432 1.54 13.69 -20.58
C ILE A 432 1.45 12.81 -21.82
N ARG A 433 2.18 11.69 -21.81
CA ARG A 433 1.86 10.55 -22.66
C ARG A 433 0.92 9.62 -21.90
N LEU A 434 -0.17 9.20 -22.53
CA LEU A 434 -1.10 8.24 -21.94
C LEU A 434 -0.89 6.86 -22.54
N ILE A 435 -0.71 5.86 -21.69
CA ILE A 435 -0.73 4.45 -22.06
C ILE A 435 -1.77 3.76 -21.17
N CYS A 436 -2.68 3.01 -21.75
CA CYS A 436 -3.70 2.26 -21.01
C CYS A 436 -3.53 0.77 -21.25
N ALA A 437 -3.91 -0.05 -20.28
CA ALA A 437 -3.99 -1.49 -20.44
C ALA A 437 -5.37 -2.02 -20.02
N SER A 438 -5.82 -3.09 -20.68
CA SER A 438 -7.07 -3.79 -20.35
C SER A 438 -6.93 -5.30 -20.55
N ASN A 439 -7.53 -6.07 -19.65
CA ASN A 439 -7.80 -7.49 -19.81
C ASN A 439 -9.20 -7.78 -20.39
N GLN A 440 -10.10 -6.81 -20.34
CA GLN A 440 -11.46 -6.88 -20.89
C GLN A 440 -11.48 -6.36 -22.33
N ASP A 441 -12.40 -6.89 -23.12
CA ASP A 441 -12.71 -6.38 -24.45
C ASP A 441 -13.47 -5.05 -24.34
N LEU A 442 -12.78 -3.93 -24.58
CA LEU A 442 -13.37 -2.61 -24.48
C LEU A 442 -14.44 -2.38 -25.56
N GLU A 443 -14.35 -3.02 -26.74
CA GLU A 443 -15.40 -2.91 -27.76
C GLU A 443 -16.69 -3.56 -27.30
N GLN A 444 -16.58 -4.73 -26.65
CA GLN A 444 -17.72 -5.38 -26.02
C GLN A 444 -18.31 -4.51 -24.90
N LEU A 445 -17.49 -3.92 -24.04
CA LEU A 445 -17.98 -3.02 -22.98
C LEU A 445 -18.68 -1.77 -23.55
N VAL A 446 -18.26 -1.28 -24.72
CA VAL A 446 -18.97 -0.21 -25.44
C VAL A 446 -20.34 -0.69 -25.92
N ALA A 447 -20.42 -1.89 -26.50
CA ALA A 447 -21.70 -2.47 -26.92
C ALA A 447 -22.66 -2.70 -25.72
N GLU A 448 -22.12 -3.00 -24.54
CA GLU A 448 -22.86 -3.17 -23.28
C GLU A 448 -23.20 -1.85 -22.56
N ASN A 449 -22.85 -0.68 -23.12
CA ASN A 449 -22.95 0.65 -22.46
C ASN A 449 -22.24 0.75 -21.10
N ARG A 450 -21.22 -0.07 -20.87
CA ARG A 450 -20.35 -0.03 -19.68
C ARG A 450 -19.09 0.80 -19.91
N PHE A 451 -18.77 1.09 -21.15
CA PHE A 451 -17.69 1.97 -21.56
C PHE A 451 -18.15 2.94 -22.64
N ARG A 452 -17.73 4.20 -22.59
CA ARG A 452 -18.17 5.19 -23.57
C ARG A 452 -17.41 5.05 -24.88
N ALA A 453 -18.15 5.08 -25.99
CA ALA A 453 -17.58 5.01 -27.33
C ALA A 453 -16.60 6.17 -27.63
N ASP A 454 -16.92 7.39 -27.19
CA ASP A 454 -16.08 8.57 -27.41
C ASP A 454 -14.70 8.46 -26.72
N LEU A 455 -14.67 7.94 -25.50
CA LEU A 455 -13.43 7.63 -24.79
C LEU A 455 -12.67 6.48 -25.46
N TYR A 456 -13.36 5.41 -25.85
CA TYR A 456 -12.74 4.26 -26.53
C TYR A 456 -11.93 4.69 -27.76
N TYR A 457 -12.52 5.46 -28.68
CA TYR A 457 -11.82 5.93 -29.87
C TYR A 457 -10.64 6.87 -29.57
N ARG A 458 -10.67 7.58 -28.44
CA ARG A 458 -9.57 8.46 -28.03
C ARG A 458 -8.42 7.71 -27.36
N LEU A 459 -8.71 6.59 -26.70
CA LEU A 459 -7.70 5.70 -26.12
C LEU A 459 -7.08 4.78 -27.18
N ASN A 460 -7.91 4.19 -28.05
CA ASN A 460 -7.51 3.19 -29.02
C ASN A 460 -6.93 3.79 -30.31
N VAL A 461 -5.89 4.62 -30.18
CA VAL A 461 -5.16 5.19 -31.34
C VAL A 461 -4.14 4.21 -31.88
N ILE A 462 -3.40 3.53 -30.99
CA ILE A 462 -2.50 2.43 -31.33
C ILE A 462 -2.76 1.27 -30.37
N THR A 463 -3.11 0.11 -30.91
CA THR A 463 -3.36 -1.10 -30.13
C THR A 463 -2.15 -2.04 -30.16
N LEU A 464 -1.74 -2.53 -29.00
CA LEU A 464 -0.77 -3.61 -28.85
C LEU A 464 -1.44 -4.79 -28.13
N GLN A 465 -1.62 -5.91 -28.83
CA GLN A 465 -2.26 -7.09 -28.26
C GLN A 465 -1.20 -8.10 -27.77
N VAL A 466 -1.05 -8.21 -26.44
CA VAL A 466 -0.13 -9.16 -25.82
C VAL A 466 -0.73 -10.57 -25.89
N PRO A 467 -0.07 -11.54 -26.57
CA PRO A 467 -0.61 -12.88 -26.74
C PRO A 467 -0.66 -13.63 -25.41
N ALA A 468 -1.70 -14.46 -25.25
CA ALA A 468 -1.81 -15.35 -24.10
C ALA A 468 -0.70 -16.42 -24.15
N LEU A 469 -0.30 -16.96 -22.99
CA LEU A 469 0.79 -17.93 -22.90
C LEU A 469 0.51 -19.19 -23.74
N ARG A 470 -0.75 -19.62 -23.82
CA ARG A 470 -1.20 -20.74 -24.68
C ARG A 470 -1.03 -20.50 -26.19
N GLU A 471 -0.94 -19.24 -26.63
CA GLU A 471 -0.70 -18.86 -28.03
C GLU A 471 0.81 -18.79 -28.34
N ARG A 472 1.65 -18.75 -27.28
CA ARG A 472 3.12 -18.72 -27.36
C ARG A 472 3.77 -19.88 -26.61
N LYS A 473 3.31 -21.10 -26.88
CA LYS A 473 3.82 -22.33 -26.23
C LYS A 473 5.34 -22.51 -26.32
N ASP A 474 5.94 -22.05 -27.43
CA ASP A 474 7.39 -22.06 -27.64
C ASP A 474 8.19 -21.29 -26.57
N ASP A 475 7.55 -20.35 -25.88
CA ASP A 475 8.16 -19.52 -24.83
C ASP A 475 8.14 -20.21 -23.47
N ILE A 476 7.25 -21.21 -23.25
CA ILE A 476 7.06 -21.87 -21.96
C ILE A 476 8.36 -22.50 -21.44
N PRO A 477 9.13 -23.28 -22.23
CA PRO A 477 10.38 -23.87 -21.73
C PRO A 477 11.41 -22.81 -21.31
N ILE A 478 11.52 -21.71 -22.08
CA ILE A 478 12.49 -20.63 -21.81
C ILE A 478 12.12 -19.86 -20.55
N LEU A 479 10.82 -19.58 -20.39
CA LEU A 479 10.29 -18.95 -19.18
C LEU A 479 10.48 -19.88 -17.97
N ALA A 480 10.26 -21.19 -18.15
CA ALA A 480 10.44 -22.15 -17.09
C ALA A 480 11.89 -22.19 -16.60
N ASP A 481 12.85 -22.32 -17.51
CA ASP A 481 14.28 -22.29 -17.18
C ASP A 481 14.68 -21.01 -16.45
N TYR A 482 14.17 -19.85 -16.92
CA TYR A 482 14.42 -18.56 -16.28
C TYR A 482 13.92 -18.52 -14.83
N PHE A 483 12.67 -18.92 -14.58
CA PHE A 483 12.12 -18.92 -13.23
C PHE A 483 12.81 -19.94 -12.33
N ILE A 484 13.12 -21.14 -12.84
CA ILE A 484 13.85 -22.17 -12.09
C ILE A 484 15.20 -21.62 -11.63
N ASP A 485 15.99 -21.02 -12.52
CA ASP A 485 17.29 -20.42 -12.16
C ASP A 485 17.13 -19.29 -11.14
N ARG A 486 16.15 -18.40 -11.35
CA ARG A 486 15.85 -17.27 -10.44
C ARG A 486 15.55 -17.74 -9.02
N TYR A 487 14.62 -18.68 -8.87
CA TYR A 487 14.19 -19.17 -7.55
C TYR A 487 15.21 -20.12 -6.91
N SER A 488 15.93 -20.90 -7.71
CA SER A 488 17.02 -21.76 -7.24
C SER A 488 18.12 -20.95 -6.56
N ARG A 489 18.50 -19.80 -7.14
CA ARG A 489 19.47 -18.88 -6.53
C ARG A 489 18.95 -18.26 -5.25
N ARG A 490 17.71 -17.77 -5.26
CA ARG A 490 17.07 -17.13 -4.09
C ARG A 490 16.95 -18.06 -2.90
N LEU A 491 16.72 -19.36 -3.15
CA LEU A 491 16.55 -20.39 -2.12
C LEU A 491 17.85 -21.15 -1.79
N ASN A 492 19.00 -20.72 -2.33
CA ASN A 492 20.30 -21.39 -2.17
C ASN A 492 20.28 -22.87 -2.57
N LYS A 493 19.53 -23.23 -3.62
CA LYS A 493 19.48 -24.55 -4.24
C LYS A 493 20.03 -24.53 -5.68
N PRO A 494 21.31 -24.18 -5.91
CA PRO A 494 21.86 -24.10 -7.27
C PRO A 494 21.90 -25.49 -7.94
N GLY A 495 21.50 -25.56 -9.21
CA GLY A 495 21.64 -26.77 -10.04
C GLY A 495 20.37 -27.62 -10.21
N LEU A 496 19.21 -27.17 -9.71
CA LEU A 496 17.93 -27.81 -10.03
C LEU A 496 17.68 -27.80 -11.54
N LYS A 497 17.27 -28.95 -12.07
CA LYS A 497 16.87 -29.12 -13.47
C LYS A 497 15.44 -29.61 -13.55
N ALA A 498 14.73 -29.19 -14.59
CA ALA A 498 13.44 -29.77 -14.94
C ALA A 498 13.63 -31.05 -15.74
N ASP A 499 12.82 -32.06 -15.39
CA ASP A 499 12.66 -33.24 -16.23
C ASP A 499 11.94 -32.86 -17.54
N GLN A 500 12.21 -33.58 -18.62
CA GLN A 500 11.56 -33.32 -19.91
C GLN A 500 10.05 -33.47 -19.81
N GLN A 501 9.57 -34.49 -19.09
CA GLN A 501 8.14 -34.70 -18.85
C GLN A 501 7.51 -33.55 -18.06
N PHE A 502 8.25 -32.91 -17.15
CA PHE A 502 7.78 -31.74 -16.43
C PHE A 502 7.53 -30.57 -17.40
N ILE A 503 8.46 -30.33 -18.33
CA ILE A 503 8.31 -29.28 -19.36
C ILE A 503 7.15 -29.61 -20.33
N ASP A 504 6.98 -30.87 -20.71
CA ASP A 504 5.90 -31.28 -21.61
C ASP A 504 4.52 -31.04 -20.97
N TYR A 505 4.35 -31.35 -19.68
CA TYR A 505 3.13 -31.05 -18.93
C TYR A 505 2.85 -29.54 -18.86
N LEU A 506 3.89 -28.73 -18.68
CA LEU A 506 3.75 -27.27 -18.73
C LEU A 506 3.33 -26.78 -20.13
N ALA A 507 3.87 -27.35 -21.20
CA ALA A 507 3.58 -26.93 -22.57
C ALA A 507 2.15 -27.24 -23.01
N ASP A 508 1.52 -28.26 -22.42
CA ASP A 508 0.19 -28.71 -22.79
C ASP A 508 -0.95 -27.99 -22.07
N TYR A 509 -0.68 -27.38 -20.91
CA TYR A 509 -1.68 -26.69 -20.12
C TYR A 509 -2.23 -25.41 -20.80
N SER A 510 -3.46 -25.02 -20.45
CA SER A 510 -4.16 -23.87 -21.04
C SER A 510 -3.75 -22.51 -20.48
N TRP A 511 -3.08 -22.49 -19.32
CA TRP A 511 -2.54 -21.29 -18.66
C TRP A 511 -3.55 -20.14 -18.45
N PRO A 512 -4.66 -20.38 -17.72
CA PRO A 512 -5.66 -19.34 -17.44
C PRO A 512 -5.07 -18.11 -16.70
N GLY A 513 -4.05 -18.28 -15.86
CA GLY A 513 -3.33 -17.19 -15.20
C GLY A 513 -2.04 -16.77 -15.91
N ASN A 514 -1.81 -17.25 -17.14
CA ASN A 514 -0.69 -16.91 -18.01
C ASN A 514 0.68 -17.03 -17.29
N VAL A 515 1.58 -16.05 -17.47
CA VAL A 515 2.96 -16.10 -16.94
C VAL A 515 2.97 -16.02 -15.42
N ARG A 516 2.01 -15.31 -14.81
CA ARG A 516 1.91 -15.21 -13.34
C ARG A 516 1.60 -16.56 -12.70
N GLU A 517 0.75 -17.36 -13.32
CA GLU A 517 0.49 -18.72 -12.87
C GLU A 517 1.70 -19.64 -13.08
N LEU A 518 2.36 -19.54 -14.24
CA LEU A 518 3.60 -20.29 -14.51
C LEU A 518 4.68 -20.00 -13.46
N GLU A 519 4.93 -18.72 -13.16
CA GLU A 519 5.90 -18.28 -12.15
C GLU A 519 5.58 -18.88 -10.78
N ASN A 520 4.32 -18.78 -10.32
CA ASN A 520 3.88 -19.31 -9.03
C ASN A 520 4.04 -20.84 -8.93
N ILE A 521 3.70 -21.56 -10.00
CA ILE A 521 3.80 -23.02 -10.03
C ILE A 521 5.26 -23.47 -9.99
N ILE A 522 6.14 -22.79 -10.73
CA ILE A 522 7.57 -23.07 -10.70
C ILE A 522 8.18 -22.73 -9.34
N GLU A 523 7.85 -21.57 -8.76
CA GLU A 523 8.31 -21.19 -7.43
C GLU A 523 7.95 -22.27 -6.39
N ARG A 524 6.69 -22.73 -6.41
CA ARG A 524 6.23 -23.83 -5.56
C ARG A 524 7.02 -25.11 -5.82
N ALA A 525 7.22 -25.47 -7.08
CA ALA A 525 7.95 -26.68 -7.44
C ALA A 525 9.41 -26.64 -6.96
N VAL A 526 10.11 -25.50 -7.12
CA VAL A 526 11.49 -25.30 -6.65
C VAL A 526 11.58 -25.37 -5.11
N ASN A 527 10.58 -24.83 -4.40
CA ASN A 527 10.51 -24.94 -2.94
C ASN A 527 10.42 -26.41 -2.49
N LEU A 528 9.58 -27.21 -3.16
CA LEU A 528 9.33 -28.62 -2.83
C LEU A 528 10.39 -29.58 -3.40
N ALA A 529 11.12 -29.19 -4.44
CA ALA A 529 12.10 -30.04 -5.10
C ALA A 529 13.36 -30.25 -4.23
N ASN A 530 13.90 -31.47 -4.30
CA ASN A 530 15.21 -31.81 -3.74
C ASN A 530 16.31 -31.64 -4.79
N GLU A 531 16.28 -32.44 -5.87
CA GLU A 531 17.33 -32.49 -6.89
C GLU A 531 16.82 -32.23 -8.32
N THR A 532 15.60 -32.66 -8.65
CA THR A 532 15.02 -32.52 -10.00
C THR A 532 13.55 -32.15 -9.88
N LEU A 533 13.07 -31.31 -10.80
CA LEU A 533 11.66 -30.96 -10.90
C LEU A 533 10.95 -32.01 -11.76
N THR A 534 10.14 -32.84 -11.12
CA THR A 534 9.40 -33.93 -11.75
C THR A 534 7.90 -33.61 -11.82
N PRO A 535 7.14 -34.25 -12.73
CA PRO A 535 5.70 -33.97 -12.91
C PRO A 535 4.87 -34.06 -11.62
N GLU A 536 5.28 -34.88 -10.63
CA GLU A 536 4.57 -35.03 -9.35
C GLU A 536 4.52 -33.74 -8.52
N LEU A 537 5.44 -32.81 -8.76
CA LEU A 537 5.47 -31.50 -8.09
C LEU A 537 4.45 -30.52 -8.68
N LEU A 538 3.88 -30.82 -9.85
CA LEU A 538 2.87 -29.99 -10.48
C LEU A 538 1.50 -30.15 -9.77
N PRO A 539 0.69 -29.08 -9.72
CA PRO A 539 -0.69 -29.18 -9.24
C PRO A 539 -1.48 -30.29 -9.96
N SER A 540 -2.44 -30.89 -9.25
CA SER A 540 -3.31 -31.93 -9.80
C SER A 540 -4.05 -31.47 -11.06
N GLU A 541 -4.37 -30.19 -11.15
CA GLU A 541 -5.06 -29.56 -12.25
C GLU A 541 -4.27 -29.69 -13.56
N ILE A 542 -2.95 -29.46 -13.53
CA ILE A 542 -2.08 -29.62 -14.70
C ILE A 542 -1.92 -31.10 -15.06
N ARG A 543 -1.75 -31.95 -14.04
CA ARG A 543 -1.58 -33.40 -14.25
C ARG A 543 -2.82 -34.05 -14.84
N ASN A 544 -4.00 -33.69 -14.34
CA ASN A 544 -5.28 -34.21 -14.82
C ASN A 544 -5.59 -33.73 -16.24
N PHE A 545 -5.24 -32.47 -16.57
CA PHE A 545 -5.40 -31.94 -17.92
C PHE A 545 -4.61 -32.76 -18.96
N HIS A 546 -3.39 -33.20 -18.62
CA HIS A 546 -2.61 -34.07 -19.49
C HIS A 546 -3.25 -35.47 -19.63
N GLN A 547 -3.73 -36.06 -18.52
CA GLN A 547 -4.35 -37.39 -18.53
C GLN A 547 -5.67 -37.44 -19.31
N GLU A 548 -6.48 -36.39 -19.27
CA GLU A 548 -7.73 -36.29 -20.07
C GLU A 548 -7.45 -36.23 -21.58
N LYS A 549 -6.32 -35.63 -21.95
CA LYS A 549 -5.83 -35.55 -23.34
C LYS A 549 -5.31 -36.91 -23.84
N ASP A 550 -4.58 -37.65 -23.00
CA ASP A 550 -4.10 -39.00 -23.34
C ASP A 550 -5.23 -40.03 -23.41
N GLN A 551 -6.33 -39.82 -22.66
CA GLN A 551 -7.53 -40.66 -22.73
C GLN A 551 -8.43 -40.34 -23.93
N SER A 552 -8.21 -39.20 -24.60
CA SER A 552 -8.81 -38.85 -25.88
C SER A 552 -7.86 -39.19 -27.03
N GLY A 553 -7.59 -40.49 -27.20
CA GLY A 553 -6.74 -41.01 -28.27
C GLY A 553 -7.26 -40.69 -29.69
N PRO A 554 -6.40 -40.83 -30.72
CA PRO A 554 -6.68 -40.41 -32.09
C PRO A 554 -7.50 -41.48 -32.83
N ASP A 555 -8.80 -41.51 -32.61
CA ASP A 555 -9.75 -42.21 -33.48
C ASP A 555 -11.15 -41.64 -33.23
N HIS A 556 -11.42 -40.47 -33.81
CA HIS A 556 -12.71 -40.16 -34.42
C HIS A 556 -12.48 -39.00 -35.39
N ASP A 557 -12.44 -39.36 -36.66
CA ASP A 557 -12.61 -38.49 -37.80
C ASP A 557 -13.92 -37.72 -37.61
N ASP A 558 -13.83 -36.45 -37.23
CA ASP A 558 -14.91 -35.47 -37.41
C ASP A 558 -14.27 -34.12 -37.72
N SER A 559 -14.00 -33.96 -39.00
CA SER A 559 -14.04 -32.68 -39.68
C SER A 559 -15.43 -32.04 -39.46
N ASP A 560 -15.61 -31.33 -38.34
CA ASP A 560 -16.48 -30.14 -38.18
C ASP A 560 -16.67 -29.82 -36.70
N ALA A 561 -15.73 -29.06 -36.13
CA ALA A 561 -15.96 -28.34 -34.87
C ALA A 561 -15.34 -26.95 -34.93
N ARG A 562 -15.69 -26.22 -36.00
CA ARG A 562 -15.69 -24.76 -36.01
C ARG A 562 -17.13 -24.32 -35.80
N ASN A 563 -17.42 -23.72 -34.65
CA ASN A 563 -18.72 -23.15 -34.26
C ASN A 563 -19.90 -24.14 -34.31
N ASP A 564 -20.44 -24.52 -33.14
CA ASP A 564 -21.90 -24.63 -33.06
C ASP A 564 -22.43 -24.50 -31.64
N VAL A 565 -23.41 -23.61 -31.49
CA VAL A 565 -24.26 -23.53 -30.32
C VAL A 565 -25.06 -24.83 -30.25
N VAL A 566 -24.65 -25.74 -29.36
CA VAL A 566 -25.37 -27.00 -29.16
C VAL A 566 -26.77 -26.67 -28.60
N PRO A 567 -27.87 -27.12 -29.24
CA PRO A 567 -29.20 -26.84 -28.75
C PRO A 567 -29.37 -27.33 -27.31
N MET A 568 -29.97 -26.51 -26.45
CA MET A 568 -30.15 -26.82 -25.02
C MET A 568 -30.81 -28.20 -24.80
N ALA A 569 -31.68 -28.63 -25.72
CA ALA A 569 -32.32 -29.94 -25.68
C ALA A 569 -31.33 -31.13 -25.83
N VAL A 570 -30.24 -30.96 -26.59
CA VAL A 570 -29.20 -31.98 -26.79
C VAL A 570 -28.33 -32.09 -25.54
N MET A 571 -27.92 -30.94 -24.99
CA MET A 571 -27.14 -30.90 -23.75
C MET A 571 -27.95 -31.43 -22.57
N GLU A 572 -29.24 -31.07 -22.48
CA GLU A 572 -30.17 -31.59 -21.47
C GLU A 572 -30.36 -33.10 -21.58
N LYS A 573 -30.52 -33.64 -22.79
CA LYS A 573 -30.61 -35.09 -23.01
C LYS A 573 -29.35 -35.81 -22.53
N GLN A 574 -28.16 -35.29 -22.88
CA GLN A 574 -26.89 -35.87 -22.49
C GLN A 574 -26.69 -35.86 -20.97
N LEU A 575 -27.07 -34.78 -20.29
CA LEU A 575 -26.98 -34.67 -18.83
C LEU A 575 -27.92 -35.67 -18.13
N ILE A 576 -29.16 -35.78 -18.60
CA ILE A 576 -30.13 -36.75 -18.05
C ILE A 576 -29.64 -38.18 -18.25
N GLN A 577 -29.12 -38.50 -19.44
CA GLN A 577 -28.57 -39.82 -19.73
C GLN A 577 -27.35 -40.15 -18.86
N LYS A 578 -26.41 -39.21 -18.69
CA LYS A 578 -25.25 -39.37 -17.80
C LYS A 578 -25.67 -39.60 -16.35
N ALA A 579 -26.67 -38.85 -15.86
CA ALA A 579 -27.18 -39.04 -14.51
C ALA A 579 -27.83 -40.43 -14.34
N LEU A 580 -28.65 -40.87 -15.29
CA LEU A 580 -29.29 -42.20 -15.23
C LEU A 580 -28.26 -43.33 -15.25
N ILE A 581 -27.21 -43.23 -16.07
CA ILE A 581 -26.13 -44.23 -16.11
C ILE A 581 -25.36 -44.23 -14.79
N ARG A 582 -24.98 -43.05 -14.29
CA ARG A 582 -24.19 -42.91 -13.05
C ARG A 582 -24.91 -43.44 -11.81
N PHE A 583 -26.23 -43.31 -11.76
CA PHE A 583 -27.05 -43.77 -10.63
C PHE A 583 -27.81 -45.06 -10.95
N GLU A 584 -27.35 -45.84 -11.95
CA GLU A 584 -27.88 -47.16 -12.31
C GLU A 584 -29.42 -47.19 -12.48
N GLY A 585 -29.97 -46.13 -13.06
CA GLY A 585 -31.40 -45.98 -13.30
C GLY A 585 -32.26 -45.66 -12.07
N ASN A 586 -31.65 -45.29 -10.94
CA ASN A 586 -32.36 -44.80 -9.75
C ASN A 586 -32.87 -43.35 -9.98
N ILE A 587 -34.17 -43.21 -10.19
CA ILE A 587 -34.81 -41.92 -10.51
C ILE A 587 -34.66 -40.90 -9.38
N SER A 588 -34.77 -41.33 -8.12
CA SER A 588 -34.70 -40.42 -6.96
C SER A 588 -33.31 -39.79 -6.81
N GLN A 589 -32.26 -40.60 -6.97
CA GLN A 589 -30.88 -40.11 -6.91
C GLN A 589 -30.52 -39.28 -8.15
N ALA A 590 -30.92 -39.73 -9.35
CA ALA A 590 -30.69 -38.98 -10.57
C ALA A 590 -31.40 -37.62 -10.57
N SER A 591 -32.64 -37.53 -10.07
CA SER A 591 -33.40 -36.27 -9.99
C SER A 591 -32.77 -35.29 -9.00
N SER A 592 -32.30 -35.80 -7.84
CA SER A 592 -31.62 -34.99 -6.83
C SER A 592 -30.30 -34.45 -7.34
N ALA A 593 -29.51 -35.25 -8.06
CA ALA A 593 -28.23 -34.84 -8.62
C ALA A 593 -28.39 -33.82 -9.77
N LEU A 594 -29.49 -33.90 -10.51
CA LEU A 594 -29.82 -32.96 -11.59
C LEU A 594 -30.54 -31.69 -11.08
N GLY A 595 -30.91 -31.61 -9.79
CA GLY A 595 -31.63 -30.47 -9.23
C GLY A 595 -33.05 -30.29 -9.76
N ILE A 596 -33.70 -31.36 -10.23
CA ILE A 596 -35.07 -31.33 -10.77
C ILE A 596 -35.98 -32.30 -10.03
N GLY A 597 -37.29 -32.02 -9.96
CA GLY A 597 -38.26 -32.93 -9.35
C GLY A 597 -38.40 -34.26 -10.10
N ARG A 598 -38.73 -35.35 -9.38
CA ARG A 598 -38.88 -36.71 -9.95
C ARG A 598 -39.87 -36.76 -11.11
N THR A 599 -41.03 -36.11 -10.97
CA THR A 599 -42.06 -35.97 -12.01
C THR A 599 -41.54 -35.25 -13.26
N THR A 600 -40.69 -34.23 -13.08
CA THR A 600 -40.03 -33.51 -14.18
C THR A 600 -39.03 -34.40 -14.89
N LEU A 601 -38.24 -35.19 -14.13
CA LEU A 601 -37.30 -36.15 -14.69
C LEU A 601 -38.04 -37.25 -15.48
N TYR A 602 -39.10 -37.86 -14.94
CA TYR A 602 -39.94 -38.83 -15.67
C TYR A 602 -40.47 -38.28 -17.01
N ARG A 603 -40.99 -37.04 -17.00
CA ARG A 603 -41.49 -36.39 -18.21
C ARG A 603 -40.38 -36.20 -19.25
N LYS A 604 -39.17 -35.83 -18.82
CA LYS A 604 -38.01 -35.63 -19.71
C LYS A 604 -37.44 -36.96 -20.22
N ILE A 605 -37.41 -38.01 -19.39
CA ILE A 605 -37.03 -39.38 -19.80
C ILE A 605 -37.92 -39.87 -20.93
N LYS A 606 -39.25 -39.70 -20.78
CA LYS A 606 -40.22 -40.06 -21.83
C LYS A 606 -40.05 -39.21 -23.08
N LYS A 607 -39.82 -37.90 -22.92
CA LYS A 607 -39.61 -36.96 -24.03
C LYS A 607 -38.36 -37.28 -24.86
N PHE A 608 -37.28 -37.74 -24.21
CA PHE A 608 -35.99 -38.01 -24.87
C PHE A 608 -35.74 -39.48 -25.20
N GLY A 609 -36.71 -40.37 -24.93
CA GLY A 609 -36.62 -41.80 -25.23
C GLY A 609 -35.60 -42.56 -24.37
N LEU A 610 -35.40 -42.14 -23.11
CA LEU A 610 -34.39 -42.70 -22.20
C LEU A 610 -34.94 -43.78 -21.25
N THR A 611 -36.10 -44.38 -21.57
CA THR A 611 -36.78 -45.36 -20.70
C THR A 611 -35.95 -46.63 -20.46
N GLY A 612 -35.07 -47.01 -21.39
CA GLY A 612 -34.17 -48.17 -21.23
C GLY A 612 -33.06 -47.98 -20.18
N TYR A 613 -32.87 -46.77 -19.65
CA TYR A 613 -31.89 -46.47 -18.60
C TYR A 613 -32.51 -46.40 -17.20
N VAL A 614 -33.80 -46.73 -17.05
CA VAL A 614 -34.50 -46.69 -15.77
C VAL A 614 -34.53 -48.09 -15.15
N ARG A 615 -34.27 -48.19 -13.85
CA ARG A 615 -34.33 -49.46 -13.13
C ARG A 615 -35.80 -49.83 -12.89
N ASN A 616 -36.23 -51.00 -13.37
CA ASN A 616 -37.57 -51.56 -13.13
C ASN A 616 -37.73 -51.97 -11.65
N ALA A 617 -37.97 -50.99 -10.78
CA ALA A 617 -38.33 -51.23 -9.39
C ALA A 617 -39.49 -50.33 -8.90
N ASP A 618 -39.99 -49.40 -9.73
CA ASP A 618 -41.01 -48.42 -9.35
C ASP A 618 -42.30 -48.59 -10.18
N GLU A 619 -42.82 -49.82 -10.27
CA GLU A 619 -44.16 -50.09 -10.83
C GLU A 619 -45.28 -50.13 -9.78
N HIS A 620 -44.99 -49.90 -8.49
CA HIS A 620 -46.01 -49.88 -7.43
C HIS A 620 -45.79 -48.73 -6.44
N SER A 621 -46.49 -47.62 -6.65
CA SER A 621 -47.22 -46.92 -5.58
C SER A 621 -48.02 -45.75 -6.18
N ASP A 622 -49.32 -45.98 -6.31
CA ASP A 622 -50.34 -44.94 -6.26
C ASP A 622 -50.04 -44.00 -5.08
N ASP A 623 -49.66 -42.76 -5.36
CA ASP A 623 -49.92 -41.60 -4.49
C ASP A 623 -49.59 -40.31 -5.26
N ILE A 624 -50.42 -40.06 -6.27
CA ILE A 624 -50.65 -38.70 -6.77
C ILE A 624 -51.76 -38.12 -5.90
N LYS A 625 -51.40 -37.40 -4.84
CA LYS A 625 -52.20 -36.33 -4.25
C LYS A 625 -51.32 -35.47 -3.34
N ASN A 626 -51.43 -34.15 -3.56
CA ASN A 626 -50.95 -33.04 -2.73
C ASN A 626 -49.43 -32.83 -2.68
N ASP A 627 -48.90 -31.87 -3.45
CA ASP A 627 -48.94 -30.46 -3.03
C ASP A 627 -48.31 -29.55 -4.10
N THR A 628 -49.17 -28.68 -4.61
CA THR A 628 -48.85 -27.39 -5.23
C THR A 628 -48.27 -26.46 -4.16
N TYR A 629 -47.10 -25.86 -4.40
CA TYR A 629 -46.83 -24.42 -4.24
C TYR A 629 -45.52 -24.05 -4.94
#